data_AF-A0AAU5XGU8-F1
#
_entry.id   AF-A0AAU5XGU8-F1
#
_cell.length_a   1.000
_cell.length_b   1.000
_cell.length_c   1.000
_cell.angle_alpha   90.00
_cell.angle_beta   90.00
_cell.angle_gamma   90.00
#
_symmetry.space_group_name_H-M   'P 1'
#
loop_
_entity.id
_entity.type
_entity.pdbx_description
1 polymer ?
#
loop_
_entity_poly.entity_id
_entity_poly.type
_entity_poly.pdbx_seq_one_letter_code
_entity_poly.pdbx_strand_id
1 'polypeptide(L)'
;MTDIVLHPAESLHGRLQRGRGCAARRAAGTPGTGELVYDCVFHDPRWDTLEDRGLYYARLICDLELGLGPLVAHLFDPVDHDDPDEDRTNLTVDVLARLVRLGRLEAAVPLRRYAREGGNWYAALAELVELDDPTLAEGLDEVAAARCDDHELAWLCGVDGAVTRKWAARHPRIAAARRPEVRPHEPRAALSGRTDDDLAALARGHGEEVTAAILELGRRRSPLVLDLAEELLPGGAHDGPLCRAVRDLGARALPRAREWTAECRSYQDVGIDVLAAHGTDRDVPPLLEALETCLADEDWDLAAVPADGLGRLRSRRAIPPLLHAWEHSASSGLRVHVLGALTAIDPHIAEPYLLEALWDCEDGARRIAAGAVPLEGEARDRLRRLRHEDAEEPCVRSAAAGRLVGGRR
;
A
#
# COMPACT_ATOMS: atom_id res chain seq x y z
N MET A 1 -5.92 -11.59 -16.80
CA MET A 1 -4.91 -11.85 -15.74
C MET A 1 -3.78 -12.63 -16.36
N THR A 2 -2.77 -11.89 -16.79
CA THR A 2 -1.46 -12.42 -17.15
C THR A 2 -0.90 -13.14 -15.93
N ASP A 3 -0.43 -14.39 -16.09
CA ASP A 3 0.23 -15.09 -14.99
C ASP A 3 1.47 -14.30 -14.57
N ILE A 4 1.49 -13.80 -13.33
CA ILE A 4 2.64 -13.05 -12.80
C ILE A 4 3.77 -14.06 -12.56
N VAL A 5 4.83 -13.96 -13.34
CA VAL A 5 5.99 -14.84 -13.23
C VAL A 5 7.08 -14.16 -12.42
N LEU A 6 7.21 -14.55 -11.15
CA LEU A 6 8.30 -14.10 -10.28
C LEU A 6 9.50 -15.03 -10.38
N HIS A 7 10.67 -14.44 -10.60
CA HIS A 7 11.95 -15.12 -10.47
C HIS A 7 12.27 -15.42 -8.98
N PRO A 8 13.22 -16.35 -8.71
CA PRO A 8 13.65 -16.68 -7.35
C PRO A 8 13.99 -15.44 -6.54
N ALA A 9 13.54 -15.38 -5.28
CA ALA A 9 13.60 -14.19 -4.43
C ALA A 9 15.04 -13.70 -4.15
N GLU A 10 16.03 -14.57 -4.31
CA GLU A 10 17.45 -14.31 -4.08
C GLU A 10 18.16 -13.81 -5.35
N SER A 11 17.54 -13.99 -6.51
CA SER A 11 18.06 -13.48 -7.78
C SER A 11 17.92 -11.95 -7.83
N LEU A 12 18.82 -11.28 -8.56
CA LEU A 12 18.70 -9.82 -8.77
C LEU A 12 17.34 -9.48 -9.38
N HIS A 13 16.91 -10.25 -10.37
CA HIS A 13 15.63 -10.03 -11.04
C HIS A 13 14.45 -10.21 -10.07
N GLY A 14 14.41 -11.31 -9.31
CA GLY A 14 13.36 -11.55 -8.32
C GLY A 14 13.30 -10.49 -7.21
N ARG A 15 14.43 -9.91 -6.81
CA ARG A 15 14.47 -8.78 -5.86
C ARG A 15 13.94 -7.49 -6.47
N LEU A 16 14.29 -7.18 -7.73
CA LEU A 16 13.73 -6.04 -8.46
C LEU A 16 12.22 -6.20 -8.63
N GLN A 17 11.77 -7.39 -9.03
CA GLN A 17 10.37 -7.77 -9.15
C GLN A 17 9.62 -7.73 -7.84
N ARG A 18 10.28 -7.77 -6.67
CA ARG A 18 9.67 -7.59 -5.34
C ARG A 18 9.85 -6.19 -4.76
N GLY A 19 10.52 -5.27 -5.47
CA GLY A 19 10.68 -3.87 -5.05
C GLY A 19 11.65 -3.72 -3.88
N ARG A 20 12.55 -4.69 -3.73
CA ARG A 20 13.45 -4.82 -2.60
C ARG A 20 14.54 -3.76 -2.65
N GLY A 21 14.64 -2.97 -1.58
CA GLY A 21 15.67 -1.93 -1.49
C GLY A 21 17.11 -2.46 -1.58
N CYS A 22 17.37 -3.73 -1.26
CA CYS A 22 18.68 -4.34 -1.41
C CYS A 22 19.14 -4.48 -2.87
N ALA A 23 18.21 -4.66 -3.82
CA ALA A 23 18.51 -4.64 -5.24
C ALA A 23 18.80 -3.21 -5.69
N ALA A 24 17.95 -2.25 -5.32
CA ALA A 24 18.15 -0.85 -5.69
C ALA A 24 19.48 -0.27 -5.19
N ARG A 25 19.87 -0.57 -3.95
CA ARG A 25 21.18 -0.15 -3.39
C ARG A 25 22.39 -0.63 -4.18
N ARG A 26 22.30 -1.83 -4.77
CA ARG A 26 23.41 -2.48 -5.48
C ARG A 26 23.31 -2.35 -7.00
N ALA A 27 22.23 -1.74 -7.50
CA ALA A 27 21.90 -1.68 -8.91
C ALA A 27 23.04 -1.09 -9.76
N ALA A 28 23.56 0.08 -9.37
CA ALA A 28 24.63 0.77 -10.13
C ALA A 28 25.94 -0.03 -10.22
N GLY A 29 26.20 -0.92 -9.25
CA GLY A 29 27.38 -1.77 -9.22
C GLY A 29 27.20 -3.13 -9.89
N THR A 30 25.99 -3.45 -10.40
CA THR A 30 25.67 -4.79 -10.89
C THR A 30 25.35 -4.76 -12.39
N PRO A 31 26.19 -5.35 -13.26
CA PRO A 31 25.96 -5.37 -14.70
C PRO A 31 24.62 -6.02 -15.08
N GLY A 32 23.98 -5.52 -16.15
CA GLY A 32 22.69 -6.03 -16.63
C GLY A 32 21.47 -5.54 -15.84
N THR A 33 21.63 -4.79 -14.75
CA THR A 33 20.49 -4.29 -13.95
C THR A 33 19.53 -3.46 -14.78
N GLY A 34 20.02 -2.63 -15.70
CA GLY A 34 19.16 -1.78 -16.53
C GLY A 34 18.17 -2.56 -17.39
N GLU A 35 18.59 -3.69 -17.98
CA GLU A 35 17.71 -4.56 -18.77
C GLU A 35 16.62 -5.18 -17.91
N LEU A 36 16.97 -5.62 -16.69
CA LEU A 36 16.01 -6.18 -15.73
C LEU A 36 15.02 -5.13 -15.21
N VAL A 37 15.44 -3.87 -15.07
CA VAL A 37 14.54 -2.77 -14.69
C VAL A 37 13.50 -2.55 -15.77
N TYR A 38 13.89 -2.52 -17.05
CA TYR A 38 12.93 -2.43 -18.14
C TYR A 38 12.00 -3.64 -18.17
N ASP A 39 12.53 -4.85 -18.01
CA ASP A 39 11.72 -6.06 -17.98
C ASP A 39 10.64 -6.02 -16.88
N CYS A 40 11.01 -5.58 -15.66
CA CYS A 40 10.06 -5.37 -14.57
C CYS A 40 9.01 -4.30 -14.87
N VAL A 41 9.33 -3.27 -15.66
CA VAL A 41 8.37 -2.21 -16.02
C VAL A 41 7.43 -2.66 -17.15
N PHE A 42 7.90 -3.55 -18.03
CA PHE A 42 7.12 -4.08 -19.15
C PHE A 42 6.25 -5.28 -18.77
N HIS A 43 6.72 -6.06 -17.79
CA HIS A 43 6.03 -7.21 -17.22
C HIS A 43 5.75 -6.92 -15.76
N ASP A 44 4.68 -6.15 -15.51
CA ASP A 44 4.30 -5.69 -14.18
C ASP A 44 4.28 -6.86 -13.17
N PRO A 45 5.21 -6.91 -12.20
CA PRO A 45 5.32 -8.01 -11.27
C PRO A 45 4.39 -7.85 -10.07
N ARG A 46 3.59 -6.77 -10.05
CA ARG A 46 2.66 -6.50 -8.97
C ARG A 46 1.49 -7.47 -9.01
N TRP A 47 1.25 -8.11 -7.88
CA TRP A 47 0.07 -8.96 -7.66
C TRP A 47 -1.12 -8.15 -7.13
N ASP A 48 -0.87 -6.98 -6.53
CA ASP A 48 -1.87 -5.97 -6.17
C ASP A 48 -1.50 -4.58 -6.72
N THR A 49 -2.48 -3.70 -6.94
CA THR A 49 -2.25 -2.34 -7.46
C THR A 49 -1.97 -1.30 -6.36
N LEU A 50 -1.82 -1.73 -5.10
CA LEU A 50 -1.64 -0.83 -3.96
C LEU A 50 -0.16 -0.50 -3.70
N GLU A 51 0.79 -1.29 -4.22
CA GLU A 51 2.24 -1.03 -4.06
C GLU A 51 2.78 0.14 -4.92
N ASP A 52 3.61 1.04 -4.35
CA ASP A 52 4.29 2.15 -5.06
C ASP A 52 5.55 1.69 -5.85
N ARG A 53 5.35 0.76 -6.80
CA ARG A 53 6.42 0.30 -7.70
C ARG A 53 6.86 1.33 -8.71
N GLY A 54 5.97 2.25 -9.14
CA GLY A 54 6.32 3.29 -10.09
C GLY A 54 7.46 4.16 -9.61
N LEU A 55 7.40 4.66 -8.36
CA LEU A 55 8.47 5.48 -7.80
C LEU A 55 9.77 4.69 -7.65
N TYR A 56 9.69 3.42 -7.26
CA TYR A 56 10.85 2.53 -7.15
C TYR A 56 11.59 2.38 -8.48
N TYR A 57 10.90 2.05 -9.57
CA TYR A 57 11.52 1.92 -10.88
C TYR A 57 11.95 3.25 -11.49
N ALA A 58 11.20 4.34 -11.26
CA ALA A 58 11.60 5.67 -11.71
C ALA A 58 12.91 6.13 -11.05
N ARG A 59 13.09 5.85 -9.74
CA ARG A 59 14.36 6.10 -9.04
C ARG A 59 15.50 5.29 -9.65
N LEU A 60 15.27 4.00 -9.94
CA LEU A 60 16.26 3.14 -10.60
C LEU A 60 16.65 3.65 -11.98
N ILE A 61 15.69 4.09 -12.79
CA ILE A 61 15.93 4.69 -14.11
C ILE A 61 16.80 5.95 -13.99
N CYS A 62 16.53 6.80 -13.00
CA CYS A 62 17.36 7.97 -12.71
C CYS A 62 18.77 7.58 -12.23
N ASP A 63 18.86 6.69 -11.24
CA ASP A 63 20.13 6.31 -10.58
C ASP A 63 21.06 5.52 -11.52
N LEU A 64 20.51 4.83 -12.51
CA LEU A 64 21.23 4.08 -13.55
C LEU A 64 21.38 4.86 -14.87
N GLU A 65 20.89 6.09 -14.92
CA GLU A 65 20.92 6.96 -16.12
C GLU A 65 20.29 6.30 -17.37
N LEU A 66 19.23 5.51 -17.19
CA LEU A 66 18.56 4.79 -18.29
C LEU A 66 17.79 5.74 -19.21
N GLY A 67 17.72 5.39 -20.49
CA GLY A 67 17.02 6.17 -21.52
C GLY A 67 15.50 5.91 -21.56
N LEU A 68 14.73 6.85 -22.11
CA LEU A 68 13.27 6.66 -22.22
C LEU A 68 12.84 5.86 -23.46
N GLY A 69 13.74 5.63 -24.42
CA GLY A 69 13.44 4.97 -25.70
C GLY A 69 12.70 3.63 -25.54
N PRO A 70 13.17 2.70 -24.70
CA PRO A 70 12.48 1.44 -24.45
C PRO A 70 11.07 1.61 -23.86
N LEU A 71 10.88 2.55 -22.93
CA LEU A 71 9.56 2.85 -22.35
C LEU A 71 8.58 3.37 -23.42
N VAL A 72 9.06 4.27 -24.29
CA VAL A 72 8.25 4.81 -25.39
C VAL A 72 7.92 3.73 -26.41
N ALA A 73 8.86 2.85 -26.73
CA ALA A 73 8.61 1.72 -27.63
C ALA A 73 7.55 0.78 -27.06
N HIS A 74 7.61 0.47 -25.75
CA HIS A 74 6.61 -0.35 -25.07
C HIS A 74 5.21 0.27 -25.12
N LEU A 75 5.07 1.56 -24.82
CA LEU A 75 3.77 2.23 -24.84
C LEU A 75 3.09 2.22 -26.22
N PHE A 76 3.86 2.34 -27.30
CA PHE A 76 3.33 2.39 -28.66
C PHE A 76 3.55 1.08 -29.44
N ASP A 77 3.63 -0.04 -28.73
CA ASP A 77 3.78 -1.35 -29.36
C ASP A 77 2.49 -1.69 -30.15
N PRO A 78 2.59 -2.09 -31.43
CA PRO A 78 1.42 -2.46 -32.23
C PRO A 78 0.58 -3.58 -31.65
N VAL A 79 1.10 -4.40 -30.72
CA VAL A 79 0.35 -5.47 -30.06
C VAL A 79 -0.92 -4.95 -29.37
N ASP A 80 -0.90 -3.72 -28.86
CA ASP A 80 -2.05 -3.10 -28.17
C ASP A 80 -3.23 -2.79 -29.11
N HIS A 81 -3.01 -2.79 -30.42
CA HIS A 81 -4.09 -2.63 -31.39
C HIS A 81 -4.91 -3.91 -31.58
N ASP A 82 -4.26 -5.07 -31.39
CA ASP A 82 -4.86 -6.39 -31.61
C ASP A 82 -5.44 -6.97 -30.31
N ASP A 83 -4.85 -6.64 -29.16
CA ASP A 83 -5.31 -7.04 -27.81
C ASP A 83 -5.23 -5.84 -26.84
N PRO A 84 -6.34 -5.14 -26.57
CA PRO A 84 -6.35 -3.94 -25.72
C PRO A 84 -6.30 -4.33 -24.24
N ASP A 85 -5.17 -4.88 -23.80
CA ASP A 85 -4.87 -5.08 -22.39
C ASP A 85 -4.32 -3.78 -21.79
N GLU A 86 -5.20 -2.96 -21.22
CA GLU A 86 -4.84 -1.68 -20.60
C GLU A 86 -3.83 -1.87 -19.45
N ASP A 87 -3.80 -3.03 -18.80
CA ASP A 87 -2.92 -3.32 -17.67
C ASP A 87 -1.44 -3.38 -18.07
N ARG A 88 -1.15 -3.79 -19.32
CA ARG A 88 0.23 -3.91 -19.84
C ARG A 88 1.03 -2.61 -19.76
N THR A 89 0.36 -1.47 -19.89
CA THR A 89 1.02 -0.16 -19.97
C THR A 89 0.89 0.68 -18.70
N ASN A 90 0.03 0.28 -17.75
CA ASN A 90 -0.24 1.00 -16.51
C ASN A 90 1.03 1.34 -15.72
N LEU A 91 1.89 0.36 -15.48
CA LEU A 91 3.15 0.59 -14.74
C LEU A 91 4.10 1.52 -15.50
N THR A 92 4.18 1.40 -16.82
CA THR A 92 5.04 2.30 -17.63
C THR A 92 4.55 3.74 -17.59
N VAL A 93 3.23 3.94 -17.62
CA VAL A 93 2.59 5.26 -17.48
C VAL A 93 2.90 5.88 -16.12
N ASP A 94 2.71 5.13 -15.02
CA ASP A 94 3.07 5.56 -13.65
C ASP A 94 4.57 5.91 -13.56
N VAL A 95 5.45 5.04 -14.06
CA VAL A 95 6.90 5.31 -14.07
C VAL A 95 7.24 6.61 -14.79
N LEU A 96 6.64 6.92 -15.94
CA LEU A 96 6.87 8.19 -16.63
C LEU A 96 6.37 9.39 -15.81
N ALA A 97 5.22 9.28 -15.15
CA ALA A 97 4.71 10.33 -14.27
C ALA A 97 5.64 10.57 -13.07
N ARG A 98 6.12 9.50 -12.44
CA ARG A 98 7.09 9.54 -11.34
C ARG A 98 8.44 10.12 -11.77
N LEU A 99 8.89 9.85 -13.00
CA LEU A 99 10.09 10.49 -13.57
C LEU A 99 9.93 12.02 -13.70
N VAL A 100 8.75 12.49 -14.11
CA VAL A 100 8.45 13.94 -14.13
C VAL A 100 8.53 14.52 -12.72
N ARG A 101 7.94 13.86 -11.70
CA ARG A 101 8.03 14.29 -10.29
C ARG A 101 9.47 14.30 -9.75
N LEU A 102 10.32 13.41 -10.25
CA LEU A 102 11.76 13.37 -9.95
C LEU A 102 12.59 14.42 -10.72
N GLY A 103 11.96 15.24 -11.57
CA GLY A 103 12.60 16.31 -12.32
C GLY A 103 13.10 15.94 -13.72
N ARG A 104 12.84 14.72 -14.21
CA ARG A 104 13.10 14.32 -15.61
C ARG A 104 11.93 14.74 -16.50
N LEU A 105 11.87 16.05 -16.77
CA LEU A 105 10.77 16.69 -17.49
C LEU A 105 10.60 16.18 -18.93
N GLU A 106 11.64 15.61 -19.54
CA GLU A 106 11.58 14.99 -20.86
C GLU A 106 10.60 13.80 -20.91
N ALA A 107 10.30 13.15 -19.77
CA ALA A 107 9.30 12.08 -19.66
C ALA A 107 7.87 12.57 -19.90
N ALA A 108 7.60 13.88 -19.72
CA ALA A 108 6.28 14.44 -19.97
C ALA A 108 5.91 14.42 -21.46
N VAL A 109 6.89 14.47 -22.37
CA VAL A 109 6.64 14.49 -23.82
C VAL A 109 5.96 13.20 -24.30
N PRO A 110 6.53 11.99 -24.08
CA PRO A 110 5.86 10.75 -24.46
C PRO A 110 4.56 10.53 -23.67
N LEU A 111 4.50 10.90 -22.38
CA LEU A 111 3.27 10.77 -21.57
C LEU A 111 2.11 11.59 -22.15
N ARG A 112 2.35 12.86 -22.51
CA ARG A 112 1.36 13.72 -23.17
C ARG A 112 0.96 13.24 -24.56
N ARG A 113 1.87 12.58 -25.28
CA ARG A 113 1.54 11.97 -26.58
C ARG A 113 0.64 10.76 -26.37
N TYR A 114 0.97 9.90 -25.40
CA TYR A 114 0.22 8.71 -25.07
C TYR A 114 -1.20 9.04 -24.59
N ALA A 115 -1.37 10.09 -23.78
CA ALA A 115 -2.70 10.59 -23.40
C ALA A 115 -3.57 11.05 -24.60
N ARG A 116 -2.96 11.37 -25.75
CA ARG A 116 -3.70 11.77 -26.97
C ARG A 116 -3.98 10.62 -27.92
N GLU A 117 -3.00 9.73 -28.09
CA GLU A 117 -2.95 8.77 -29.19
C GLU A 117 -2.88 7.30 -28.73
N GLY A 118 -2.57 7.06 -27.46
CA GLY A 118 -2.28 5.74 -26.91
C GLY A 118 -3.52 4.85 -26.70
N GLY A 119 -3.26 3.55 -26.55
CA GLY A 119 -4.27 2.54 -26.19
C GLY A 119 -4.87 2.82 -24.82
N ASN A 120 -4.01 2.91 -23.79
CA ASN A 120 -4.41 3.30 -22.43
C ASN A 120 -4.22 4.81 -22.18
N TRP A 121 -4.89 5.61 -23.00
CA TRP A 121 -4.80 7.07 -22.96
C TRP A 121 -5.35 7.67 -21.65
N TYR A 122 -6.37 7.06 -21.04
CA TYR A 122 -7.01 7.58 -19.83
C TYR A 122 -6.08 7.52 -18.63
N ALA A 123 -5.34 6.42 -18.43
CA ALA A 123 -4.36 6.34 -17.35
C ALA A 123 -3.29 7.43 -17.48
N ALA A 124 -2.77 7.67 -18.69
CA ALA A 124 -1.81 8.75 -18.92
C ALA A 124 -2.40 10.14 -18.71
N LEU A 125 -3.67 10.34 -19.06
CA LEU A 125 -4.39 11.58 -18.79
C LEU A 125 -4.58 11.80 -17.28
N ALA A 126 -4.95 10.76 -16.54
CA ALA A 126 -5.11 10.79 -15.09
C ALA A 126 -3.81 11.17 -14.39
N GLU A 127 -2.69 10.53 -14.74
CA GLU A 127 -1.37 10.89 -14.20
C GLU A 127 -0.97 12.35 -14.48
N LEU A 128 -1.26 12.86 -15.68
CA LEU A 128 -1.00 14.27 -16.02
C LEU A 128 -1.85 15.26 -15.22
N VAL A 129 -3.06 14.85 -14.83
CA VAL A 129 -3.92 15.64 -13.92
C VAL A 129 -3.39 15.58 -12.49
N GLU A 130 -2.96 14.40 -12.02
CA GLU A 130 -2.38 14.18 -10.68
C GLU A 130 -1.00 14.83 -10.48
N LEU A 131 -0.27 15.14 -11.56
CA LEU A 131 0.91 16.01 -11.50
C LEU A 131 0.55 17.46 -11.14
N ASP A 132 -0.72 17.85 -11.34
CA ASP A 132 -1.30 19.16 -11.07
C ASP A 132 -0.52 20.36 -11.64
N ASP A 133 0.18 20.16 -12.77
CA ASP A 133 0.89 21.22 -13.50
C ASP A 133 0.08 21.67 -14.74
N PRO A 134 -0.48 22.89 -14.74
CA PRO A 134 -1.26 23.42 -15.86
C PRO A 134 -0.53 23.55 -17.21
N THR A 135 0.81 23.49 -17.23
CA THR A 135 1.64 23.53 -18.44
C THR A 135 1.71 22.15 -19.10
N LEU A 136 1.82 21.09 -18.30
CA LEU A 136 1.82 19.71 -18.78
C LEU A 136 0.42 19.31 -19.29
N ALA A 137 -0.63 19.86 -18.67
CA ALA A 137 -2.02 19.62 -19.02
C ALA A 137 -2.56 20.45 -20.21
N GLU A 138 -1.72 21.26 -20.87
CA GLU A 138 -2.17 22.15 -21.93
C GLU A 138 -2.74 21.38 -23.15
N GLY A 139 -3.97 21.74 -23.53
CA GLY A 139 -4.71 21.16 -24.66
C GLY A 139 -5.26 19.75 -24.40
N LEU A 140 -5.09 19.21 -23.20
CA LEU A 140 -5.66 17.91 -22.81
C LEU A 140 -7.09 18.04 -22.28
N ASP A 141 -7.55 19.25 -21.99
CA ASP A 141 -8.94 19.57 -21.69
C ASP A 141 -9.88 19.18 -22.83
N GLU A 142 -9.46 19.42 -24.08
CA GLU A 142 -10.21 19.01 -25.28
C GLU A 142 -10.25 17.48 -25.41
N VAL A 143 -9.16 16.80 -25.06
CA VAL A 143 -9.08 15.32 -25.08
C VAL A 143 -10.04 14.73 -24.05
N ALA A 144 -10.00 15.25 -22.81
CA ALA A 144 -10.90 14.85 -21.73
C ALA A 144 -12.37 15.09 -22.13
N ALA A 145 -12.70 16.28 -22.63
CA ALA A 145 -14.06 16.64 -23.03
C ALA A 145 -14.59 15.80 -24.20
N ALA A 146 -13.73 15.41 -25.13
CA ALA A 146 -14.11 14.65 -26.33
C ALA A 146 -14.18 13.14 -26.08
N ARG A 147 -13.28 12.59 -25.25
CA ARG A 147 -13.11 11.13 -25.09
C ARG A 147 -13.72 10.57 -23.82
N CYS A 148 -13.69 11.31 -22.70
CA CYS A 148 -14.21 10.80 -21.44
C CYS A 148 -15.75 10.79 -21.42
N ASP A 149 -16.33 9.78 -20.79
CA ASP A 149 -17.72 9.80 -20.34
C ASP A 149 -17.89 10.62 -19.04
N ASP A 150 -19.13 10.76 -18.55
CA ASP A 150 -19.40 11.57 -17.37
C ASP A 150 -18.88 10.93 -16.05
N HIS A 151 -18.75 9.61 -16.01
CA HIS A 151 -18.20 8.88 -14.87
C HIS A 151 -16.68 9.04 -14.79
N GLU A 152 -15.99 8.83 -15.91
CA GLU A 152 -14.56 9.06 -16.07
C GLU A 152 -14.19 10.52 -15.74
N LEU A 153 -14.97 11.50 -16.23
CA LEU A 153 -14.76 12.90 -15.87
C LEU A 153 -14.94 13.16 -14.37
N ALA A 154 -15.88 12.48 -13.72
CA ALA A 154 -16.10 12.62 -12.28
C ALA A 154 -14.93 12.05 -11.46
N TRP A 155 -14.33 10.94 -11.90
CA TRP A 155 -13.11 10.40 -11.30
C TRP A 155 -11.91 11.31 -11.54
N LEU A 156 -11.65 11.65 -12.80
CA LEU A 156 -10.54 12.51 -13.22
C LEU A 156 -10.56 13.89 -12.54
N CYS A 157 -11.76 14.41 -12.27
CA CYS A 157 -11.96 15.73 -11.65
C CYS A 157 -12.44 15.67 -10.20
N GLY A 158 -12.40 14.49 -9.57
CA GLY A 158 -12.84 14.28 -8.19
C GLY A 158 -11.93 14.95 -7.17
N VAL A 159 -10.64 15.07 -7.48
CA VAL A 159 -9.66 15.81 -6.69
C VAL A 159 -9.53 17.25 -7.22
N ASP A 160 -9.63 18.22 -6.30
CA ASP A 160 -9.58 19.65 -6.66
C ASP A 160 -8.14 20.17 -6.85
N GLY A 161 -7.68 20.21 -8.09
CA GLY A 161 -6.33 20.67 -8.49
C GLY A 161 -6.34 21.95 -9.34
N ALA A 162 -5.17 22.57 -9.49
CA ALA A 162 -4.96 23.69 -10.42
C ALA A 162 -5.35 23.34 -11.86
N VAL A 163 -5.05 22.12 -12.32
CA VAL A 163 -5.40 21.61 -13.65
C VAL A 163 -6.92 21.52 -13.82
N THR A 164 -7.60 20.80 -12.91
CA THR A 164 -9.05 20.56 -13.02
C THR A 164 -9.86 21.87 -12.88
N ARG A 165 -9.39 22.82 -12.05
CA ARG A 165 -9.96 24.18 -11.98
C ARG A 165 -9.83 24.94 -13.30
N LYS A 166 -8.65 24.90 -13.93
CA LYS A 166 -8.40 25.58 -15.22
C LYS A 166 -9.25 24.99 -16.34
N TRP A 167 -9.41 23.67 -16.37
CA TRP A 167 -10.25 22.98 -17.36
C TRP A 167 -11.73 23.30 -17.17
N ALA A 168 -12.23 23.26 -15.93
CA ALA A 168 -13.62 23.59 -15.60
C ALA A 168 -14.01 25.04 -16.00
N ALA A 169 -13.07 25.98 -15.93
CA ALA A 169 -13.31 27.35 -16.39
C ALA A 169 -13.54 27.46 -17.91
N ARG A 170 -13.09 26.47 -18.69
CA ARG A 170 -13.18 26.44 -20.15
C ARG A 170 -14.29 25.52 -20.66
N HIS A 171 -14.61 24.47 -19.92
CA HIS A 171 -15.51 23.39 -20.35
C HIS A 171 -16.66 23.16 -19.37
N PRO A 172 -17.90 23.54 -19.72
CA PRO A 172 -19.07 23.37 -18.85
C PRO A 172 -19.33 21.92 -18.41
N ARG A 173 -19.00 20.94 -19.27
CA ARG A 173 -19.15 19.51 -18.96
C ARG A 173 -18.20 19.06 -17.85
N ILE A 174 -16.94 19.50 -17.91
CA ILE A 174 -15.93 19.26 -16.86
C ILE A 174 -16.33 19.99 -15.57
N ALA A 175 -16.85 21.21 -15.67
CA ALA A 175 -17.35 21.96 -14.50
C ALA A 175 -18.49 21.24 -13.77
N ALA A 176 -19.39 20.58 -14.52
CA ALA A 176 -20.51 19.81 -13.96
C ALA A 176 -20.08 18.49 -13.31
N ALA A 177 -18.99 17.88 -13.79
CA ALA A 177 -18.45 16.63 -13.25
C ALA A 177 -17.71 16.83 -11.92
N ARG A 178 -17.16 18.03 -11.65
CA ARG A 178 -16.51 18.36 -10.37
C ARG A 178 -17.52 18.32 -9.22
N ARG A 179 -17.37 17.35 -8.31
CA ARG A 179 -18.19 17.20 -7.09
C ARG A 179 -17.34 17.08 -5.81
N PRO A 180 -16.64 18.15 -5.39
CA PRO A 180 -15.74 18.10 -4.23
C PRO A 180 -16.46 17.93 -2.87
N GLU A 181 -17.80 18.03 -2.83
CA GLU A 181 -18.57 18.11 -1.58
C GLU A 181 -19.36 16.84 -1.20
N VAL A 182 -19.28 15.75 -1.97
CA VAL A 182 -20.02 14.52 -1.62
C VAL A 182 -19.26 13.73 -0.55
N ARG A 183 -19.46 14.10 0.71
CA ARG A 183 -19.18 13.21 1.84
C ARG A 183 -20.35 12.23 2.02
N PRO A 184 -20.11 10.93 2.19
CA PRO A 184 -21.13 10.02 2.68
C PRO A 184 -21.67 10.52 4.04
N HIS A 185 -22.98 10.66 4.11
CA HIS A 185 -23.74 11.11 5.28
C HIS A 185 -23.45 10.20 6.50
N GLU A 186 -23.09 10.78 7.66
CA GLU A 186 -22.79 10.01 8.88
C GLU A 186 -24.08 9.58 9.63
N PRO A 187 -24.39 8.27 9.75
CA PRO A 187 -25.50 7.76 10.57
C PRO A 187 -25.21 7.81 12.09
N ARG A 188 -24.04 8.34 12.49
CA ARG A 188 -23.43 8.16 13.82
C ARG A 188 -24.24 8.77 14.98
N ALA A 189 -25.07 9.78 14.73
CA ALA A 189 -25.80 10.48 15.77
C ALA A 189 -27.10 9.76 16.22
N ALA A 190 -27.63 8.81 15.45
CA ALA A 190 -28.97 8.24 15.68
C ALA A 190 -29.01 7.09 16.71
N LEU A 191 -27.87 6.52 17.10
CA LEU A 191 -27.84 5.26 17.87
C LEU A 191 -27.39 5.42 19.34
N SER A 192 -26.94 6.60 19.76
CA SER A 192 -26.38 6.83 21.11
C SER A 192 -27.40 6.64 22.25
N GLY A 193 -28.70 6.74 21.97
CA GLY A 193 -29.77 6.57 22.95
C GLY A 193 -30.28 5.13 23.13
N ARG A 194 -29.81 4.18 22.30
CA ARG A 194 -30.26 2.77 22.34
C ARG A 194 -29.48 1.96 23.38
N THR A 195 -30.12 0.95 23.97
CA THR A 195 -29.45 0.01 24.88
C THR A 195 -28.55 -0.96 24.12
N ASP A 196 -27.63 -1.64 24.80
CA ASP A 196 -26.76 -2.63 24.15
C ASP A 196 -27.55 -3.82 23.59
N ASP A 197 -28.65 -4.22 24.25
CA ASP A 197 -29.56 -5.26 23.75
C ASP A 197 -30.29 -4.83 22.48
N ASP A 198 -30.74 -3.56 22.41
CA ASP A 198 -31.35 -3.00 21.20
C ASP A 198 -30.34 -2.97 20.04
N LEU A 199 -29.08 -2.59 20.32
CA LEU A 199 -28.02 -2.57 19.32
C LEU A 199 -27.65 -3.99 18.86
N ALA A 200 -27.65 -4.97 19.76
CA ALA A 200 -27.40 -6.37 19.41
C ALA A 200 -28.56 -6.97 18.59
N ALA A 201 -29.80 -6.57 18.86
CA ALA A 201 -30.95 -6.94 18.03
C ALA A 201 -30.85 -6.32 16.62
N LEU A 202 -30.44 -5.04 16.54
CA LEU A 202 -30.18 -4.38 15.25
C LEU A 202 -29.04 -5.04 14.48
N ALA A 203 -27.97 -5.43 15.16
CA ALA A 203 -26.81 -6.08 14.56
C ALA A 203 -27.14 -7.42 13.89
N ARG A 204 -28.14 -8.15 14.41
CA ARG A 204 -28.66 -9.40 13.82
C ARG A 204 -29.64 -9.18 12.67
N GLY A 205 -30.11 -7.94 12.49
CA GLY A 205 -31.06 -7.58 11.47
C GLY A 205 -30.42 -7.33 10.11
N HIS A 206 -31.15 -6.63 9.25
CA HIS A 206 -30.68 -6.18 7.94
C HIS A 206 -30.96 -4.69 7.80
N GLY A 207 -30.11 -3.98 7.04
CA GLY A 207 -30.28 -2.56 6.75
C GLY A 207 -29.04 -1.72 7.04
N GLU A 208 -29.14 -0.43 6.78
CA GLU A 208 -28.01 0.52 6.84
C GLU A 208 -27.48 0.76 8.26
N GLU A 209 -28.25 0.44 9.30
CA GLU A 209 -27.88 0.65 10.70
C GLU A 209 -27.01 -0.47 11.29
N VAL A 210 -26.90 -1.65 10.64
CA VAL A 210 -26.24 -2.84 11.20
C VAL A 210 -24.78 -2.59 11.55
N THR A 211 -23.99 -2.06 10.60
CA THR A 211 -22.58 -1.75 10.82
C THR A 211 -22.41 -0.69 11.92
N ALA A 212 -23.27 0.32 11.96
CA ALA A 212 -23.21 1.36 12.98
C ALA A 212 -23.53 0.81 14.38
N ALA A 213 -24.47 -0.13 14.49
CA ALA A 213 -24.79 -0.79 15.75
C ALA A 213 -23.63 -1.66 16.27
N ILE A 214 -23.00 -2.46 15.39
CA ILE A 214 -21.81 -3.27 15.73
C ILE A 214 -20.66 -2.39 16.23
N LEU A 215 -20.35 -1.32 15.50
CA LEU A 215 -19.28 -0.40 15.85
C LEU A 215 -19.57 0.37 17.16
N GLU A 216 -20.83 0.73 17.40
CA GLU A 216 -21.24 1.38 18.65
C GLU A 216 -21.11 0.42 19.85
N LEU A 217 -21.47 -0.85 19.70
CA LEU A 217 -21.23 -1.88 20.73
C LEU A 217 -19.73 -2.07 21.02
N GLY A 218 -18.90 -2.10 19.97
CA GLY A 218 -17.44 -2.14 20.09
C GLY A 218 -16.89 -0.93 20.85
N ARG A 219 -17.32 0.28 20.49
CA ARG A 219 -16.96 1.54 21.17
C ARG A 219 -17.34 1.52 22.66
N ARG A 220 -18.50 0.96 23.00
CA ARG A 220 -18.97 0.75 24.38
C ARG A 220 -18.25 -0.38 25.11
N ARG A 221 -17.46 -1.19 24.40
CA ARG A 221 -16.81 -2.41 24.90
C ARG A 221 -17.82 -3.39 25.49
N SER A 222 -18.96 -3.52 24.80
CA SER A 222 -20.04 -4.43 25.19
C SER A 222 -19.60 -5.89 24.97
N PRO A 223 -19.75 -6.79 25.96
CA PRO A 223 -19.39 -8.20 25.78
C PRO A 223 -20.28 -8.93 24.77
N LEU A 224 -21.48 -8.39 24.47
CA LEU A 224 -22.41 -8.96 23.48
C LEU A 224 -21.79 -9.10 22.08
N VAL A 225 -20.74 -8.32 21.79
CA VAL A 225 -20.00 -8.43 20.53
C VAL A 225 -19.36 -9.81 20.35
N LEU A 226 -18.98 -10.49 21.43
CA LEU A 226 -18.40 -11.84 21.34
C LEU A 226 -19.43 -12.87 20.86
N ASP A 227 -20.64 -12.82 21.40
CA ASP A 227 -21.71 -13.73 20.99
C ASP A 227 -22.18 -13.40 19.56
N LEU A 228 -22.26 -12.11 19.21
CA LEU A 228 -22.53 -11.68 17.83
C LEU A 228 -21.48 -12.17 16.83
N ALA A 229 -20.20 -12.13 17.20
CA ALA A 229 -19.12 -12.62 16.35
C ALA A 229 -19.28 -14.13 16.08
N GLU A 230 -19.60 -14.93 17.10
CA GLU A 230 -19.82 -16.37 16.96
C GLU A 230 -21.05 -16.71 16.10
N GLU A 231 -22.09 -15.90 16.19
CA GLU A 231 -23.31 -16.08 15.41
C GLU A 231 -23.15 -15.67 13.94
N LEU A 232 -22.44 -14.58 13.67
CA LEU A 232 -22.48 -13.91 12.35
C LEU A 232 -21.26 -14.19 11.46
N LEU A 233 -20.06 -14.35 12.04
CA LEU A 233 -18.85 -14.60 11.26
C LEU A 233 -18.88 -15.91 10.44
N PRO A 234 -19.45 -17.04 10.91
CA PRO A 234 -19.56 -18.25 10.09
C PRO A 234 -20.35 -18.04 8.78
N GLY A 235 -21.20 -17.02 8.72
CA GLY A 235 -21.96 -16.64 7.53
C GLY A 235 -21.26 -15.63 6.61
N GLY A 236 -20.05 -15.17 6.95
CA GLY A 236 -19.30 -14.14 6.20
C GLY A 236 -19.95 -12.76 6.23
N ALA A 237 -20.78 -12.48 7.24
CA ALA A 237 -21.51 -11.23 7.36
C ALA A 237 -20.78 -10.26 8.31
N HIS A 238 -20.50 -9.05 7.81
CA HIS A 238 -19.98 -7.93 8.62
C HIS A 238 -18.62 -8.19 9.30
N ASP A 239 -17.76 -8.99 8.67
CA ASP A 239 -16.45 -9.41 9.20
C ASP A 239 -15.62 -8.21 9.70
N GLY A 240 -15.33 -7.22 8.85
CA GLY A 240 -14.53 -6.05 9.22
C GLY A 240 -15.06 -5.28 10.46
N PRO A 241 -16.34 -4.86 10.48
CA PRO A 241 -16.95 -4.25 11.66
C PRO A 241 -16.89 -5.11 12.93
N LEU A 242 -17.14 -6.42 12.81
CA LEU A 242 -17.09 -7.34 13.95
C LEU A 242 -15.66 -7.51 14.47
N CYS A 243 -14.68 -7.76 13.60
CA CYS A 243 -13.27 -7.86 13.99
C CYS A 243 -12.81 -6.61 14.75
N ARG A 244 -13.17 -5.42 14.24
CA ARG A 244 -12.88 -4.16 14.92
C ARG A 244 -13.57 -4.07 16.28
N ALA A 245 -14.87 -4.37 16.34
CA ALA A 245 -15.63 -4.28 17.59
C ALA A 245 -15.07 -5.24 18.66
N VAL A 246 -14.74 -6.49 18.29
CA VAL A 246 -14.09 -7.46 19.18
C VAL A 246 -12.73 -6.91 19.66
N ARG A 247 -11.91 -6.35 18.76
CA ARG A 247 -10.61 -5.78 19.12
C ARG A 247 -10.75 -4.62 20.12
N ASP A 248 -11.80 -3.81 20.02
CA ASP A 248 -12.07 -2.67 20.91
C ASP A 248 -12.40 -3.09 22.36
N LEU A 249 -12.84 -4.34 22.60
CA LEU A 249 -13.03 -4.89 23.95
C LEU A 249 -11.71 -5.03 24.73
N GLY A 250 -10.57 -5.07 24.03
CA GLY A 250 -9.25 -5.19 24.65
C GLY A 250 -9.03 -6.52 25.35
N ALA A 251 -8.34 -6.48 26.49
CA ALA A 251 -8.01 -7.66 27.29
C ALA A 251 -9.23 -8.51 27.72
N ARG A 252 -10.46 -7.93 27.71
CA ARG A 252 -11.69 -8.66 28.03
C ARG A 252 -12.03 -9.75 27.00
N ALA A 253 -11.58 -9.59 25.75
CA ALA A 253 -11.80 -10.57 24.69
C ALA A 253 -10.81 -11.75 24.75
N LEU A 254 -9.72 -11.66 25.53
CA LEU A 254 -8.65 -12.68 25.54
C LEU A 254 -9.09 -14.10 25.91
N PRO A 255 -9.97 -14.35 26.91
CA PRO A 255 -10.40 -15.71 27.20
C PRO A 255 -11.07 -16.36 25.98
N ARG A 256 -11.97 -15.61 25.33
CA ARG A 256 -12.71 -16.11 24.18
C ARG A 256 -11.84 -16.22 22.93
N ALA A 257 -10.95 -15.26 22.68
CA ALA A 257 -9.99 -15.31 21.59
C ALA A 257 -9.06 -16.55 21.66
N ARG A 258 -8.66 -16.96 22.87
CA ARG A 258 -7.86 -18.19 23.07
C ARG A 258 -8.63 -19.46 22.72
N GLU A 259 -9.92 -19.52 23.09
CA GLU A 259 -10.80 -20.63 22.73
C GLU A 259 -10.99 -20.69 21.21
N TRP A 260 -11.30 -19.56 20.58
CA TRP A 260 -11.45 -19.44 19.12
C TRP A 260 -10.21 -19.89 18.35
N THR A 261 -9.03 -19.53 18.84
CA THR A 261 -7.75 -19.88 18.21
C THR A 261 -7.41 -21.36 18.40
N ALA A 262 -7.64 -21.92 19.59
CA ALA A 262 -7.25 -23.30 19.90
C ALA A 262 -8.14 -24.35 19.23
N GLU A 263 -9.41 -24.01 18.95
CA GLU A 263 -10.38 -24.93 18.37
C GLU A 263 -10.51 -24.81 16.84
N CYS A 264 -9.65 -24.00 16.20
CA CYS A 264 -9.64 -23.72 14.76
C CYS A 264 -11.05 -23.42 14.22
N ARG A 265 -11.77 -22.53 14.91
CA ARG A 265 -13.13 -22.13 14.52
C ARG A 265 -13.09 -21.24 13.28
N SER A 266 -14.24 -21.05 12.62
CA SER A 266 -14.36 -20.17 11.43
C SER A 266 -14.02 -18.69 11.68
N TYR A 267 -13.78 -18.31 12.94
CA TYR A 267 -13.39 -16.97 13.37
C TYR A 267 -12.02 -17.00 14.10
N GLN A 268 -11.17 -18.00 13.79
CA GLN A 268 -9.81 -18.11 14.30
C GLN A 268 -9.00 -16.83 14.06
N ASP A 269 -9.13 -16.22 12.88
CA ASP A 269 -8.40 -14.99 12.54
C ASP A 269 -8.78 -13.81 13.45
N VAL A 270 -10.04 -13.74 13.88
CA VAL A 270 -10.49 -12.75 14.87
C VAL A 270 -9.89 -13.03 16.24
N GLY A 271 -9.72 -14.32 16.58
CA GLY A 271 -8.94 -14.74 17.74
C GLY A 271 -7.50 -14.24 17.67
N ILE A 272 -6.80 -14.53 16.58
CA ILE A 272 -5.42 -14.09 16.30
C ILE A 272 -5.31 -12.56 16.35
N ASP A 273 -6.25 -11.82 15.79
CA ASP A 273 -6.36 -10.37 15.86
C ASP A 273 -6.35 -9.83 17.30
N VAL A 274 -7.14 -10.45 18.19
CA VAL A 274 -7.21 -10.08 19.60
C VAL A 274 -5.92 -10.46 20.33
N LEU A 275 -5.36 -11.63 20.06
CA LEU A 275 -4.10 -12.07 20.65
C LEU A 275 -2.93 -11.15 20.22
N ALA A 276 -2.89 -10.77 18.94
CA ALA A 276 -1.89 -9.86 18.41
C ALA A 276 -1.98 -8.48 19.08
N ALA A 277 -3.18 -7.92 19.20
CA ALA A 277 -3.39 -6.59 19.78
C ALA A 277 -3.20 -6.55 21.31
N HIS A 278 -3.69 -7.56 22.03
CA HIS A 278 -3.86 -7.49 23.50
C HIS A 278 -3.26 -8.66 24.28
N GLY A 279 -2.75 -9.69 23.59
CA GLY A 279 -2.17 -10.88 24.19
C GLY A 279 -0.91 -10.60 25.02
N THR A 280 -0.44 -11.67 25.66
CA THR A 280 0.72 -11.73 26.55
C THR A 280 1.71 -12.79 26.05
N ASP A 281 2.81 -13.03 26.76
CA ASP A 281 3.78 -14.08 26.42
C ASP A 281 3.15 -15.48 26.29
N ARG A 282 2.03 -15.73 26.98
CA ARG A 282 1.23 -16.97 26.85
C ARG A 282 0.71 -17.18 25.43
N ASP A 283 0.51 -16.09 24.70
CA ASP A 283 -0.13 -16.08 23.38
C ASP A 283 0.92 -16.05 22.24
N VAL A 284 2.22 -16.09 22.57
CA VAL A 284 3.30 -16.20 21.58
C VAL A 284 3.22 -17.48 20.74
N PRO A 285 2.98 -18.69 21.31
CA PRO A 285 2.89 -19.91 20.51
C PRO A 285 1.81 -19.87 19.41
N PRO A 286 0.53 -19.54 19.67
CA PRO A 286 -0.47 -19.48 18.61
C PRO A 286 -0.21 -18.36 17.58
N LEU A 287 0.41 -17.24 17.99
CA LEU A 287 0.81 -16.19 17.03
C LEU A 287 1.95 -16.65 16.10
N LEU A 288 2.92 -17.42 16.62
CA LEU A 288 3.98 -18.01 15.78
C LEU A 288 3.40 -19.01 14.79
N GLU A 289 2.52 -19.89 15.25
CA GLU A 289 1.85 -20.88 14.39
C GLU A 289 1.04 -20.18 13.30
N ALA A 290 0.25 -19.17 13.64
CA ALA A 290 -0.50 -18.39 12.66
C ALA A 290 0.42 -17.70 11.63
N LEU A 291 1.53 -17.09 12.06
CA LEU A 291 2.49 -16.49 11.14
C LEU A 291 3.08 -17.54 10.19
N GLU A 292 3.54 -18.66 10.70
CA GLU A 292 4.15 -19.73 9.90
C GLU A 292 3.16 -20.34 8.90
N THR A 293 1.91 -20.56 9.31
CA THR A 293 0.84 -21.03 8.42
C THR A 293 0.54 -20.02 7.32
N CYS A 294 0.31 -18.75 7.66
CA CYS A 294 0.02 -17.71 6.66
C CYS A 294 1.18 -17.56 5.66
N LEU A 295 2.43 -17.64 6.12
CA LEU A 295 3.60 -17.58 5.24
C LEU A 295 3.70 -18.81 4.32
N ALA A 296 3.33 -20.00 4.81
CA ALA A 296 3.34 -21.23 4.01
C ALA A 296 2.23 -21.25 2.95
N ASP A 297 1.07 -20.67 3.29
CA ASP A 297 -0.09 -20.56 2.40
C ASP A 297 -0.04 -19.32 1.48
N GLU A 298 1.03 -18.51 1.59
CA GLU A 298 1.21 -17.24 0.88
C GLU A 298 0.10 -16.20 1.15
N ASP A 299 -0.56 -16.29 2.31
CA ASP A 299 -1.58 -15.34 2.76
C ASP A 299 -0.93 -14.15 3.48
N TRP A 300 -0.37 -13.24 2.67
CA TRP A 300 0.44 -12.13 3.17
C TRP A 300 -0.33 -11.12 4.02
N ASP A 301 -1.61 -10.90 3.72
CA ASP A 301 -2.46 -9.98 4.45
C ASP A 301 -2.76 -10.51 5.85
N LEU A 302 -3.07 -11.82 5.97
CA LEU A 302 -3.24 -12.45 7.28
C LEU A 302 -1.92 -12.57 8.06
N ALA A 303 -0.78 -12.73 7.38
CA ALA A 303 0.53 -12.80 8.03
C ALA A 303 0.95 -11.50 8.76
N ALA A 304 0.42 -10.34 8.35
CA ALA A 304 0.72 -9.05 8.96
C ALA A 304 0.30 -8.97 10.44
N VAL A 305 -0.88 -9.52 10.78
CA VAL A 305 -1.46 -9.49 12.12
C VAL A 305 -0.58 -10.20 13.17
N PRO A 306 -0.20 -11.49 13.01
CA PRO A 306 0.67 -12.15 13.95
C PRO A 306 2.09 -11.57 13.97
N ALA A 307 2.60 -11.04 12.84
CA ALA A 307 3.89 -10.34 12.81
C ALA A 307 3.89 -9.13 13.75
N ASP A 308 2.88 -8.25 13.66
CA ASP A 308 2.71 -7.09 14.55
C ASP A 308 2.56 -7.51 16.02
N GLY A 309 1.77 -8.56 16.27
CA GLY A 309 1.58 -9.12 17.61
C GLY A 309 2.88 -9.61 18.25
N LEU A 310 3.67 -10.37 17.50
CA LEU A 310 4.97 -10.88 17.94
C LEU A 310 6.00 -9.75 18.14
N GLY A 311 5.94 -8.71 17.29
CA GLY A 311 6.69 -7.47 17.45
C GLY A 311 6.36 -6.74 18.75
N ARG A 312 5.07 -6.52 19.03
CA ARG A 312 4.58 -5.90 20.27
C ARG A 312 5.01 -6.67 21.51
N LEU A 313 4.95 -8.00 21.44
CA LEU A 313 5.39 -8.90 22.52
C LEU A 313 6.91 -9.04 22.60
N ARG A 314 7.66 -8.47 21.65
CA ARG A 314 9.13 -8.57 21.56
C ARG A 314 9.63 -10.01 21.59
N SER A 315 8.89 -10.92 20.95
CA SER A 315 9.21 -12.34 20.95
C SER A 315 10.40 -12.62 20.02
N ARG A 316 11.58 -12.87 20.60
CA ARG A 316 12.77 -13.29 19.82
C ARG A 316 12.58 -14.57 19.03
N ARG A 317 11.62 -15.41 19.41
CA ARG A 317 11.27 -16.63 18.67
C ARG A 317 10.71 -16.33 17.28
N ALA A 318 10.19 -15.12 17.05
CA ALA A 318 9.66 -14.69 15.76
C ALA A 318 10.74 -14.23 14.77
N ILE A 319 11.99 -14.02 15.21
CA ILE A 319 13.04 -13.49 14.33
C ILE A 319 13.21 -14.38 13.08
N PRO A 320 13.39 -15.71 13.16
CA PRO A 320 13.57 -16.53 11.96
C PRO A 320 12.42 -16.45 10.93
N PRO A 321 11.13 -16.65 11.28
CA PRO A 321 10.06 -16.52 10.30
C PRO A 321 9.89 -15.10 9.77
N LEU A 322 10.14 -14.06 10.58
CA LEU A 322 10.12 -12.67 10.11
C LEU A 322 11.23 -12.38 9.09
N LEU A 323 12.45 -12.88 9.31
CA LEU A 323 13.54 -12.75 8.34
C LEU A 323 13.22 -13.49 7.03
N HIS A 324 12.67 -14.70 7.13
CA HIS A 324 12.22 -15.46 5.97
C HIS A 324 11.14 -14.70 5.19
N ALA A 325 10.12 -14.17 5.88
CA ALA A 325 9.06 -13.37 5.29
C ALA A 325 9.61 -12.13 4.59
N TRP A 326 10.53 -11.40 5.23
CA TRP A 326 11.20 -10.27 4.60
C TRP A 326 11.78 -10.69 3.26
N GLU A 327 12.66 -11.71 3.25
CA GLU A 327 13.43 -12.19 2.10
C GLU A 327 12.62 -12.79 0.95
N HIS A 328 11.53 -13.50 1.23
CA HIS A 328 10.88 -14.37 0.23
C HIS A 328 9.47 -13.92 -0.17
N SER A 329 8.78 -13.10 0.64
CA SER A 329 7.42 -12.68 0.33
C SER A 329 7.33 -11.81 -0.93
N ALA A 330 6.26 -12.01 -1.70
CA ALA A 330 5.93 -11.15 -2.83
C ALA A 330 5.31 -9.81 -2.38
N SER A 331 4.57 -9.83 -1.26
CA SER A 331 3.91 -8.65 -0.69
C SER A 331 4.91 -7.64 -0.12
N SER A 332 4.89 -6.42 -0.66
CA SER A 332 5.59 -5.29 -0.08
C SER A 332 4.89 -4.74 1.16
N GLY A 333 3.57 -4.82 1.25
CA GLY A 333 2.81 -4.44 2.44
C GLY A 333 3.23 -5.22 3.69
N LEU A 334 3.40 -6.54 3.57
CA LEU A 334 3.87 -7.39 4.68
C LEU A 334 5.26 -6.95 5.19
N ARG A 335 6.13 -6.42 4.32
CA ARG A 335 7.46 -5.93 4.73
C ARG A 335 7.39 -4.80 5.75
N VAL A 336 6.34 -3.97 5.76
CA VAL A 336 6.15 -2.92 6.77
C VAL A 336 6.00 -3.52 8.16
N HIS A 337 5.11 -4.51 8.29
CA HIS A 337 4.82 -5.21 9.55
C HIS A 337 6.03 -6.00 10.02
N VAL A 338 6.69 -6.71 9.10
CA VAL A 338 7.90 -7.48 9.38
C VAL A 338 9.03 -6.57 9.89
N LEU A 339 9.32 -5.47 9.20
CA LEU A 339 10.38 -4.54 9.59
C LEU A 339 10.05 -3.86 10.93
N GLY A 340 8.79 -3.47 11.13
CA GLY A 340 8.30 -2.93 12.40
C GLY A 340 8.50 -3.90 13.55
N ALA A 341 8.11 -5.17 13.36
CA ALA A 341 8.26 -6.23 14.34
C ALA A 341 9.72 -6.52 14.67
N LEU A 342 10.59 -6.68 13.65
CA LEU A 342 12.03 -6.89 13.84
C LEU A 342 12.66 -5.73 14.63
N THR A 343 12.32 -4.49 14.28
CA THR A 343 12.80 -3.29 14.97
C THR A 343 12.33 -3.23 16.43
N ALA A 344 11.10 -3.67 16.71
CA ALA A 344 10.58 -3.72 18.08
C ALA A 344 11.21 -4.84 18.91
N ILE A 345 11.48 -6.00 18.31
CA ILE A 345 12.10 -7.16 18.97
C ILE A 345 13.57 -6.88 19.29
N ASP A 346 14.36 -6.55 18.27
CA ASP A 346 15.80 -6.34 18.41
C ASP A 346 16.33 -5.39 17.32
N PRO A 347 16.52 -4.09 17.62
CA PRO A 347 16.99 -3.11 16.66
C PRO A 347 18.32 -3.48 15.99
N HIS A 348 19.24 -4.15 16.69
CA HIS A 348 20.53 -4.55 16.13
C HIS A 348 20.39 -5.63 15.05
N ILE A 349 19.46 -6.58 15.24
CA ILE A 349 19.14 -7.57 14.21
C ILE A 349 18.47 -6.90 13.00
N ALA A 350 17.68 -5.84 13.24
CA ALA A 350 16.98 -5.11 12.19
C ALA A 350 17.87 -4.17 11.36
N GLU A 351 19.07 -3.78 11.85
CA GLU A 351 19.95 -2.78 11.19
C GLU A 351 20.19 -3.00 9.68
N PRO A 352 20.61 -4.19 9.19
CA PRO A 352 20.83 -4.39 7.76
C PRO A 352 19.54 -4.20 6.94
N TYR A 353 18.39 -4.59 7.50
CA TYR A 353 17.08 -4.48 6.89
C TYR A 353 16.56 -3.05 6.90
N LEU A 354 16.77 -2.31 7.99
CA LEU A 354 16.50 -0.88 8.08
C LEU A 354 17.32 -0.09 7.05
N LEU A 355 18.59 -0.47 6.84
CA LEU A 355 19.42 0.18 5.84
C LEU A 355 18.87 -0.05 4.43
N GLU A 356 18.62 -1.30 4.03
CA GLU A 356 18.07 -1.55 2.69
C GLU A 356 16.67 -0.98 2.51
N ALA A 357 15.84 -0.94 3.56
CA ALA A 357 14.48 -0.45 3.49
C ALA A 357 14.38 1.04 3.11
N LEU A 358 15.45 1.85 3.22
CA LEU A 358 15.47 3.23 2.70
C LEU A 358 15.34 3.33 1.16
N TRP A 359 15.46 2.20 0.45
CA TRP A 359 15.26 2.08 -0.99
C TRP A 359 14.09 1.17 -1.36
N ASP A 360 13.34 0.65 -0.39
CA ASP A 360 12.21 -0.23 -0.67
C ASP A 360 11.10 0.50 -1.45
N CYS A 361 10.32 -0.23 -2.24
CA CYS A 361 9.16 0.33 -2.93
C CYS A 361 8.06 0.78 -1.97
N GLU A 362 7.98 0.18 -0.79
CA GLU A 362 6.95 0.47 0.19
C GLU A 362 7.31 1.68 1.07
N ASP A 363 6.46 2.72 1.06
CA ASP A 363 6.72 3.95 1.82
C ASP A 363 6.69 3.71 3.33
N GLY A 364 5.83 2.80 3.81
CA GLY A 364 5.78 2.42 5.21
C GLY A 364 7.12 1.85 5.70
N ALA A 365 7.75 1.02 4.88
CA ALA A 365 9.09 0.47 5.16
C ALA A 365 10.16 1.57 5.15
N ARG A 366 10.13 2.48 4.15
CA ARG A 366 11.03 3.64 4.09
C ARG A 366 10.86 4.55 5.30
N ARG A 367 9.62 4.76 5.79
CA ARG A 367 9.32 5.58 6.97
C ARG A 367 9.90 4.97 8.25
N ILE A 368 9.70 3.66 8.46
CA ILE A 368 10.27 2.94 9.61
C ILE A 368 11.80 3.02 9.56
N ALA A 369 12.38 2.71 8.40
CA ALA A 369 13.82 2.81 8.14
C ALA A 369 14.36 4.21 8.46
N ALA A 370 13.70 5.26 7.94
CA ALA A 370 14.11 6.64 8.17
C ALA A 370 14.07 7.03 9.65
N GLY A 371 13.14 6.47 10.43
CA GLY A 371 13.02 6.71 11.87
C GLY A 371 14.05 5.97 12.73
N ALA A 372 14.57 4.84 12.28
CA ALA A 372 15.32 3.91 13.15
C ALA A 372 16.75 3.56 12.68
N VAL A 373 17.07 3.70 11.39
CA VAL A 373 18.39 3.31 10.85
C VAL A 373 19.55 4.01 11.58
N PRO A 374 20.66 3.31 11.88
CA PRO A 374 21.90 3.96 12.33
C PRO A 374 22.37 5.03 11.35
N LEU A 375 22.76 6.20 11.86
CA LEU A 375 23.14 7.34 11.03
C LEU A 375 24.60 7.29 10.60
N GLU A 376 24.96 6.32 9.76
CA GLU A 376 26.32 6.11 9.28
C GLU A 376 26.36 5.94 7.76
N GLY A 377 27.51 6.30 7.16
CA GLY A 377 27.79 6.10 5.73
C GLY A 377 26.63 6.43 4.79
N GLU A 378 26.27 5.43 3.98
CA GLU A 378 25.24 5.47 2.93
C GLU A 378 23.84 5.86 3.47
N ALA A 379 23.49 5.48 4.69
CA ALA A 379 22.19 5.80 5.29
C ALA A 379 22.00 7.32 5.40
N ARG A 380 23.04 8.04 5.85
CA ARG A 380 22.97 9.49 6.04
C ARG A 380 22.75 10.21 4.72
N ASP A 381 23.42 9.78 3.65
CA ASP A 381 23.29 10.39 2.34
C ASP A 381 21.94 10.08 1.71
N ARG A 382 21.45 8.84 1.86
CA ARG A 382 20.10 8.47 1.43
C ARG A 382 19.02 9.29 2.13
N LEU A 383 19.09 9.47 3.45
CA LEU A 383 18.14 10.30 4.19
C LEU A 383 18.15 11.77 3.75
N ARG A 384 19.31 12.31 3.38
CA ARG A 384 19.40 13.69 2.85
C ARG A 384 18.67 13.84 1.52
N ARG A 385 18.77 12.84 0.63
CA ARG A 385 18.02 12.80 -0.62
C ARG A 385 16.52 12.70 -0.34
N LEU A 386 16.11 11.70 0.45
CA LEU A 386 14.70 11.45 0.79
C LEU A 386 14.01 12.69 1.33
N ARG A 387 14.63 13.40 2.29
CA ARG A 387 14.07 14.63 2.88
C ARG A 387 13.65 15.69 1.85
N HIS A 388 14.35 15.77 0.72
CA HIS A 388 14.20 16.84 -0.26
C HIS A 388 13.58 16.37 -1.58
N GLU A 389 13.17 15.11 -1.67
CA GLU A 389 12.62 14.52 -2.89
C GLU A 389 11.10 14.74 -2.93
N ASP A 390 10.61 15.64 -3.78
CA ASP A 390 9.18 15.97 -3.82
C ASP A 390 8.28 14.80 -4.22
N ALA A 391 8.83 13.84 -4.98
CA ALA A 391 8.15 12.59 -5.33
C ALA A 391 7.99 11.63 -4.13
N GLU A 392 8.65 11.88 -3.00
CA GLU A 392 8.56 11.03 -1.80
C GLU A 392 7.41 11.45 -0.87
N GLU A 393 6.86 10.44 -0.19
CA GLU A 393 5.77 10.60 0.76
C GLU A 393 6.11 11.59 1.88
N PRO A 394 5.22 12.55 2.20
CA PRO A 394 5.49 13.57 3.23
C PRO A 394 5.87 12.98 4.60
N CYS A 395 5.31 11.82 4.95
CA CYS A 395 5.61 11.12 6.20
C CYS A 395 7.06 10.58 6.23
N VAL A 396 7.58 10.06 5.10
CA VAL A 396 8.96 9.60 4.95
C VAL A 396 9.92 10.77 4.97
N ARG A 397 9.61 11.86 4.25
CA ARG A 397 10.41 13.11 4.27
C ARG A 397 10.55 13.67 5.67
N SER A 398 9.44 13.69 6.42
CA SER A 398 9.40 14.16 7.81
C SER A 398 10.23 13.25 8.74
N ALA A 399 10.11 11.93 8.60
CA ALA A 399 10.92 10.97 9.35
C ALA A 399 12.42 11.15 9.08
N ALA A 400 12.82 11.29 7.80
CA ALA A 400 14.20 11.52 7.41
C ALA A 400 14.74 12.85 7.96
N ALA A 401 13.95 13.93 7.89
CA ALA A 401 14.31 15.22 8.47
C ALA A 401 14.51 15.11 10.00
N GLY A 402 13.56 14.49 10.70
CA GLY A 402 13.64 14.29 12.15
C GLY A 402 14.88 13.50 12.56
N ARG A 403 15.18 12.41 11.85
CA ARG A 403 16.36 11.58 12.11
C ARG A 403 17.67 12.35 11.92
N LEU A 404 17.81 13.10 10.82
CA LEU A 404 19.00 13.90 10.50
C LEU A 404 19.26 15.04 11.50
N VAL A 405 18.22 15.57 12.14
CA VAL A 405 18.34 16.58 13.21
C VAL A 405 18.65 15.92 14.55
N GLY A 406 17.97 14.81 14.87
CA GLY A 406 18.10 14.11 16.14
C GLY A 406 19.48 13.48 16.38
N GLY A 407 20.15 12.99 15.34
CA GLY A 407 21.49 12.40 15.46
C GLY A 407 22.67 13.39 15.39
N ARG A 408 22.42 14.69 15.57
CA ARG A 408 23.48 15.71 15.77
C ARG A 408 23.77 15.98 17.27
N ARG A 409 23.11 15.23 18.16
CA ARG A 409 23.35 15.21 19.60
C ARG A 409 24.03 13.89 19.95
#